data_AF-A0A7J4Q2L2-F1
#
_entry.id   AF-A0A7J4Q2L2-F1
#
_cell.length_a   1.000
_cell.length_b   1.000
_cell.length_c   1.000
_cell.angle_alpha   90.00
_cell.angle_beta   90.00
_cell.angle_gamma   90.00
#
_symmetry.space_group_name_H-M   'P 1'
#
loop_
_entity.id
_entity.type
_entity.pdbx_description
1 polymer ?
#
loop_
_entity_poly.entity_id
_entity_poly.type
_entity_poly.pdbx_seq_one_letter_code
_entity_poly.pdbx_strand_id
1 'polypeptide(L)'
;MDEAKLSKLTVAELKGILSEQGLPVSGKKADLIERLSISTSSPVQETSPASMMVVEEDVVVFDEPMTLMHRMKEPLYGPINMGMAIAIGLAALMVSAVLIVQPAWLGFEPDYDYELIDFDASQAQAYAENLVALGHPDWEGRMSGTQEEANTAQYIISEFAAMGLQTQLNSFEVPMHKVNAEPSLRICVQGLGGNSPCEGITAFGSVITEFQHRIDYVIQGFSGQSEYTFQQDVQLTDLGNGSDDALWSTAGGTIGYLRSGGSKIGNTQMFSKAAENDLAGLIRVNKDYNCGMIEGNDCVPIFKGSGIDDVTAANGGTIPSDLPFIAMSKDAGEILETAIFNATGSQGVLEMIIDVTNDQEQTIYVPCGIIEGKSTEVVIVGGHHDTVYHGQGAVDDTSGTSSVMEMARQMSMVVNETGTPERTMQFCTWGGEEEGLYGSRAYVAANQDFLKNNLRLYVNLDMNHVDSDANRGNSVSLFTNNKDDYGHMERITDLYKDANPDMAERYDIRLSLLEGAQGEPDGMPYNSDHGPFVYDLDGKRGRAVVCYGSGSLEYHTYLDTMDRFNAESLGISVTIYGTYVRMLAYNPGV
;
A
#
# COMPACT_ATOMS: atom_id res chain seq x y z
N MET A 1 13.19 -7.20 -41.38
CA MET A 1 12.84 -5.75 -41.48
C MET A 1 14.12 -4.94 -41.63
N ASP A 2 14.05 -3.67 -42.07
CA ASP A 2 15.20 -2.75 -41.99
C ASP A 2 15.57 -2.52 -40.52
N GLU A 3 16.84 -2.72 -40.17
CA GLU A 3 17.38 -2.61 -38.81
C GLU A 3 17.14 -1.22 -38.21
N ALA A 4 17.20 -0.18 -39.06
CA ALA A 4 16.91 1.20 -38.70
C ALA A 4 15.43 1.46 -38.35
N LYS A 5 14.53 0.56 -38.76
CA LYS A 5 13.10 0.60 -38.43
C LYS A 5 12.80 -0.21 -37.17
N LEU A 6 13.48 -1.35 -36.98
CA LEU A 6 13.36 -2.19 -35.78
C LEU A 6 13.91 -1.49 -34.52
N SER A 7 15.00 -0.72 -34.65
CA SER A 7 15.60 -0.01 -33.52
C SER A 7 14.69 1.04 -32.88
N LYS A 8 13.68 1.52 -33.62
CA LYS A 8 12.69 2.51 -33.14
C LYS A 8 11.52 1.91 -32.36
N LEU A 9 11.38 0.58 -32.37
CA LEU A 9 10.32 -0.11 -31.64
C LEU A 9 10.70 -0.29 -30.17
N THR A 10 9.72 -0.41 -29.27
CA THR A 10 9.94 -0.72 -27.85
C THR A 10 10.30 -2.20 -27.65
N VAL A 11 10.81 -2.57 -26.46
CA VAL A 11 11.09 -3.98 -26.12
C VAL A 11 9.81 -4.82 -26.23
N ALA A 12 8.68 -4.33 -25.73
CA ALA A 12 7.38 -5.02 -25.81
C ALA A 12 6.93 -5.25 -27.26
N GLU A 13 7.07 -4.25 -28.13
CA GLU A 13 6.74 -4.38 -29.56
C GLU A 13 7.63 -5.43 -30.25
N LEU A 14 8.93 -5.44 -29.95
CA LEU A 14 9.87 -6.41 -30.52
C LEU A 14 9.58 -7.84 -30.03
N LYS A 15 9.31 -8.03 -28.72
CA LYS A 15 8.90 -9.33 -28.17
C LYS A 15 7.56 -9.79 -28.75
N GLY A 16 6.61 -8.88 -28.97
CA GLY A 16 5.35 -9.17 -29.64
C GLY A 16 5.56 -9.74 -31.05
N ILE A 17 6.38 -9.08 -31.87
CA ILE A 17 6.71 -9.56 -33.24
C ILE A 17 7.42 -10.92 -33.21
N LEU A 18 8.33 -11.15 -32.25
CA LEU A 18 9.01 -12.44 -32.08
C LEU A 18 8.03 -13.55 -31.68
N SER A 19 7.12 -13.25 -30.74
CA SER A 19 6.07 -14.18 -30.28
C SER A 19 5.14 -14.58 -31.41
N GLU A 20 4.68 -13.63 -32.23
CA GLU A 20 3.88 -13.90 -33.44
C GLU A 20 4.61 -14.80 -34.45
N GLN A 21 5.95 -14.74 -34.47
CA GLN A 21 6.80 -15.58 -35.32
C GLN A 21 7.23 -16.89 -34.66
N GLY A 22 6.78 -17.17 -33.42
CA GLY A 22 7.16 -18.36 -32.65
C GLY A 22 8.64 -18.40 -32.27
N LEU A 23 9.30 -17.24 -32.17
CA LEU A 23 10.72 -17.11 -31.84
C LEU A 23 10.93 -16.79 -30.34
N PRO A 24 12.09 -17.15 -29.76
CA PRO A 24 12.39 -16.86 -28.36
C PRO A 24 12.36 -15.36 -28.04
N VAL A 25 11.78 -14.99 -26.90
CA VAL A 25 11.53 -13.59 -26.46
C VAL A 25 12.43 -13.10 -25.32
N SER A 26 13.41 -13.88 -24.85
CA SER A 26 14.34 -13.49 -23.79
C SER A 26 15.51 -12.63 -24.30
N GLY A 27 16.25 -11.92 -23.44
CA GLY A 27 17.46 -11.16 -23.81
C GLY A 27 17.25 -9.65 -24.07
N LYS A 28 18.34 -8.94 -24.38
CA LYS A 28 18.36 -7.48 -24.56
C LYS A 28 17.74 -7.06 -25.89
N LYS A 29 17.33 -5.80 -26.04
CA LYS A 29 16.72 -5.30 -27.29
C LYS A 29 17.57 -5.59 -28.53
N ALA A 30 18.89 -5.49 -28.42
CA ALA A 30 19.81 -5.82 -29.51
C ALA A 30 19.67 -7.29 -29.96
N ASP A 31 19.57 -8.23 -29.02
CA ASP A 31 19.38 -9.66 -29.31
C ASP A 31 18.02 -9.91 -29.98
N LEU A 32 16.98 -9.18 -29.58
CA LEU A 32 15.65 -9.24 -30.19
C LEU A 32 15.67 -8.72 -31.64
N ILE A 33 16.34 -7.59 -31.87
CA ILE A 33 16.51 -6.98 -33.20
C ILE A 33 17.30 -7.93 -34.11
N GLU A 34 18.38 -8.54 -33.61
CA GLU A 34 19.18 -9.51 -34.35
C GLU A 34 18.33 -10.72 -34.77
N ARG A 35 17.49 -11.26 -33.87
CA ARG A 35 16.58 -12.37 -34.22
C ARG A 35 15.56 -11.96 -35.29
N LEU A 36 15.04 -10.74 -35.22
CA LEU A 36 14.09 -10.20 -36.20
C LEU A 36 14.72 -9.78 -37.53
N SER A 37 16.04 -9.55 -37.57
CA SER A 37 16.78 -9.26 -38.79
C SER A 37 17.08 -10.53 -39.59
N ILE A 38 17.17 -11.68 -38.92
CA ILE A 38 17.47 -13.01 -39.51
C ILE A 38 16.22 -13.72 -40.07
N SER A 39 15.02 -13.43 -39.54
CA SER A 39 13.75 -14.05 -39.97
C SER A 39 13.14 -13.34 -41.19
N THR A 40 13.04 -14.02 -42.35
CA THR A 40 12.22 -13.55 -43.49
C THR A 40 11.45 -14.67 -44.21
N SER A 41 10.25 -14.28 -44.67
CA SER A 41 9.21 -14.97 -45.49
C SER A 41 8.14 -15.70 -44.67
N SER A 42 6.82 -15.51 -44.80
CA SER A 42 5.90 -14.81 -45.72
C SER A 42 4.51 -14.67 -45.03
N PRO A 43 3.53 -13.92 -45.59
CA PRO A 43 2.37 -13.36 -44.86
C PRO A 43 0.98 -13.98 -45.22
N VAL A 44 -0.09 -13.32 -44.70
CA VAL A 44 -1.54 -13.33 -45.07
C VAL A 44 -2.41 -14.12 -44.04
N GLN A 45 -3.54 -13.65 -43.46
CA GLN A 45 -4.66 -12.87 -43.99
C GLN A 45 -5.54 -12.23 -42.88
N GLU A 46 -6.07 -11.01 -43.13
CA GLU A 46 -7.21 -10.40 -42.42
C GLU A 46 -8.55 -11.03 -42.83
N THR A 47 -9.53 -11.06 -41.92
CA THR A 47 -10.95 -10.76 -42.23
C THR A 47 -11.69 -10.22 -41.01
N SER A 48 -12.40 -9.11 -41.19
CA SER A 48 -13.46 -8.55 -40.35
C SER A 48 -14.81 -8.60 -41.14
N PRO A 49 -15.90 -7.93 -40.73
CA PRO A 49 -16.83 -8.12 -39.61
C PRO A 49 -18.31 -8.22 -40.09
N ALA A 50 -19.30 -8.28 -39.18
CA ALA A 50 -20.68 -7.68 -39.28
C ALA A 50 -21.67 -8.36 -38.31
N SER A 51 -22.33 -7.63 -37.39
CA SER A 51 -23.73 -7.08 -37.44
C SER A 51 -24.82 -8.16 -37.16
N MET A 52 -26.01 -7.98 -36.56
CA MET A 52 -26.92 -6.85 -36.26
C MET A 52 -28.14 -7.37 -35.43
N MET A 53 -28.98 -6.45 -34.89
CA MET A 53 -30.42 -6.53 -34.47
C MET A 53 -30.75 -7.13 -33.07
N VAL A 54 -31.41 -6.46 -32.10
CA VAL A 54 -32.63 -5.59 -31.97
C VAL A 54 -33.97 -6.34 -32.04
N VAL A 55 -34.82 -6.19 -31.00
CA VAL A 55 -36.31 -5.92 -30.90
C VAL A 55 -36.74 -6.29 -29.46
N GLU A 56 -37.17 -5.41 -28.55
CA GLU A 56 -38.42 -4.61 -28.33
C GLU A 56 -39.53 -5.30 -27.49
N GLU A 57 -40.25 -4.45 -26.72
CA GLU A 57 -41.14 -4.66 -25.56
C GLU A 57 -42.51 -5.32 -25.81
N ASP A 58 -43.19 -5.71 -24.72
CA ASP A 58 -44.65 -5.72 -24.66
C ASP A 58 -45.19 -5.22 -23.29
N VAL A 59 -46.21 -4.35 -23.38
CA VAL A 59 -46.92 -3.64 -22.30
C VAL A 59 -48.24 -4.36 -21.98
N VAL A 60 -48.64 -4.41 -20.71
CA VAL A 60 -50.02 -4.78 -20.31
C VAL A 60 -50.62 -3.76 -19.35
N VAL A 61 -51.75 -3.20 -19.77
CA VAL A 61 -52.63 -2.25 -19.06
C VAL A 61 -53.66 -3.03 -18.23
N PHE A 62 -54.00 -2.56 -17.03
CA PHE A 62 -55.28 -2.88 -16.37
C PHE A 62 -55.90 -1.67 -15.65
N ASP A 63 -57.23 -1.65 -15.72
CA ASP A 63 -58.21 -0.59 -15.50
C ASP A 63 -58.68 -0.51 -14.03
N GLU A 64 -59.07 0.68 -13.54
CA GLU A 64 -59.75 0.88 -12.24
C GLU A 64 -61.25 0.49 -12.32
N PRO A 65 -61.93 0.29 -11.17
CA PRO A 65 -63.00 1.26 -10.92
C PRO A 65 -63.23 1.66 -9.46
N MET A 66 -63.42 2.97 -9.31
CA MET A 66 -64.01 3.67 -8.16
C MET A 66 -65.22 2.97 -7.52
N THR A 67 -65.12 2.57 -6.25
CA THR A 67 -66.28 2.26 -5.38
C THR A 67 -66.06 2.55 -3.89
N LEU A 68 -65.15 3.47 -3.51
CA LEU A 68 -64.88 3.78 -2.08
C LEU A 68 -65.62 5.03 -1.58
N MET A 69 -65.77 6.07 -2.42
CA MET A 69 -66.24 7.39 -1.98
C MET A 69 -67.71 7.44 -1.53
N HIS A 70 -68.54 6.45 -1.87
CA HIS A 70 -69.96 6.47 -1.49
C HIS A 70 -70.24 5.91 -0.08
N ARG A 71 -69.29 5.18 0.53
CA ARG A 71 -69.45 4.58 1.88
C ARG A 71 -68.91 5.44 3.04
N MET A 72 -68.26 6.56 2.74
CA MET A 72 -67.61 7.40 3.77
C MET A 72 -68.54 8.41 4.46
N LYS A 73 -69.79 8.57 4.00
CA LYS A 73 -70.73 9.62 4.46
C LYS A 73 -71.81 9.15 5.44
N GLU A 74 -71.86 7.88 5.82
CA GLU A 74 -72.86 7.40 6.81
C GLU A 74 -72.36 7.60 8.26
N PRO A 75 -73.17 8.20 9.15
CA PRO A 75 -72.83 8.41 10.55
C PRO A 75 -72.99 7.11 11.36
N LEU A 76 -71.96 6.73 12.12
CA LEU A 76 -71.98 5.50 12.92
C LEU A 76 -72.51 5.74 14.34
N TYR A 77 -72.13 6.85 14.98
CA TYR A 77 -72.63 7.28 16.30
C TYR A 77 -72.20 8.75 16.59
N GLY A 78 -73.15 9.63 16.95
CA GLY A 78 -72.86 11.06 17.21
C GLY A 78 -72.32 11.82 15.98
N PRO A 79 -71.52 12.89 16.13
CA PRO A 79 -71.01 13.68 15.00
C PRO A 79 -69.92 12.97 14.16
N ILE A 80 -69.64 11.69 14.42
CA ILE A 80 -68.52 10.93 13.81
C ILE A 80 -69.07 10.06 12.66
N ASN A 81 -68.64 10.35 11.42
CA ASN A 81 -68.93 9.51 10.26
C ASN A 81 -67.83 8.45 10.05
N MET A 82 -68.14 7.40 9.26
CA MET A 82 -67.21 6.29 9.00
C MET A 82 -65.84 6.79 8.47
N GLY A 83 -65.83 7.84 7.65
CA GLY A 83 -64.59 8.48 7.18
C GLY A 83 -63.74 9.06 8.31
N MET A 84 -64.38 9.70 9.31
CA MET A 84 -63.70 10.22 10.50
C MET A 84 -63.15 9.12 11.39
N ALA A 85 -63.89 8.01 11.57
CA ALA A 85 -63.42 6.87 12.37
C ALA A 85 -62.20 6.18 11.74
N ILE A 86 -62.21 6.01 10.42
CA ILE A 86 -61.06 5.47 9.66
C ILE A 86 -59.87 6.44 9.73
N ALA A 87 -60.10 7.75 9.58
CA ALA A 87 -59.04 8.75 9.68
C ALA A 87 -58.41 8.81 11.08
N ILE A 88 -59.21 8.72 12.15
CA ILE A 88 -58.72 8.65 13.54
C ILE A 88 -57.93 7.35 13.77
N GLY A 89 -58.42 6.21 13.27
CA GLY A 89 -57.72 4.93 13.35
C GLY A 89 -56.38 4.93 12.60
N LEU A 90 -56.34 5.50 11.40
CA LEU A 90 -55.11 5.66 10.62
C LEU A 90 -54.15 6.66 11.27
N ALA A 91 -54.64 7.76 11.83
CA ALA A 91 -53.82 8.72 12.58
C ALA A 91 -53.24 8.07 13.84
N ALA A 92 -54.03 7.30 14.58
CA ALA A 92 -53.56 6.56 15.76
C ALA A 92 -52.52 5.50 15.37
N LEU A 93 -52.72 4.77 14.27
CA LEU A 93 -51.75 3.81 13.72
C LEU A 93 -50.47 4.50 13.25
N MET A 94 -50.55 5.66 12.60
CA MET A 94 -49.36 6.42 12.21
C MET A 94 -48.61 6.96 13.42
N VAL A 95 -49.30 7.48 14.44
CA VAL A 95 -48.67 7.96 15.68
C VAL A 95 -48.04 6.81 16.46
N SER A 96 -48.71 5.66 16.56
CA SER A 96 -48.13 4.48 17.21
C SER A 96 -46.99 3.86 16.40
N ALA A 97 -47.08 3.83 15.07
CA ALA A 97 -45.95 3.45 14.21
C ALA A 97 -44.77 4.41 14.36
N VAL A 98 -45.00 5.72 14.47
CA VAL A 98 -43.93 6.71 14.74
C VAL A 98 -43.30 6.52 16.11
N LEU A 99 -44.09 6.25 17.15
CA LEU A 99 -43.58 6.01 18.51
C LEU A 99 -42.86 4.67 18.67
N ILE A 100 -43.21 3.65 17.86
CA ILE A 100 -42.61 2.31 17.91
C ILE A 100 -41.39 2.21 16.98
N VAL A 101 -41.48 2.77 15.77
CA VAL A 101 -40.44 2.67 14.73
C VAL A 101 -39.40 3.79 14.88
N GLN A 102 -39.74 4.87 15.60
CA GLN A 102 -38.86 6.03 15.85
C GLN A 102 -38.03 6.39 14.61
N PRO A 103 -38.67 6.70 13.48
CA PRO A 103 -37.96 6.77 12.22
C PRO A 103 -37.07 8.02 12.16
N ALA A 104 -35.84 7.85 11.68
CA ALA A 104 -34.78 8.87 11.68
C ALA A 104 -35.18 10.22 11.06
N TRP A 105 -36.10 10.24 10.08
CA TRP A 105 -36.58 11.48 9.44
C TRP A 105 -37.44 12.37 10.38
N LEU A 106 -37.86 11.86 11.55
CA LEU A 106 -38.53 12.62 12.61
C LEU A 106 -37.59 13.08 13.73
N GLY A 107 -36.27 12.91 13.57
CA GLY A 107 -35.27 13.34 14.55
C GLY A 107 -35.07 12.38 15.72
N PHE A 108 -35.54 11.13 15.60
CA PHE A 108 -35.14 10.05 16.48
C PHE A 108 -33.89 9.38 15.92
N GLU A 109 -32.71 9.78 16.38
CA GLU A 109 -31.49 9.02 16.11
C GLU A 109 -31.47 7.75 16.97
N PRO A 110 -30.99 6.60 16.47
CA PRO A 110 -30.76 5.44 17.31
C PRO A 110 -29.78 5.84 18.43
N ASP A 111 -30.18 5.62 19.68
CA ASP A 111 -29.33 5.85 20.85
C ASP A 111 -28.32 4.69 20.93
N TYR A 112 -27.13 4.92 20.39
CA TYR A 112 -26.04 3.96 20.46
C TYR A 112 -25.27 4.20 21.76
N ASP A 113 -25.25 3.21 22.63
CA ASP A 113 -24.40 3.24 23.82
C ASP A 113 -22.97 2.81 23.44
N TYR A 114 -22.01 3.70 23.66
CA TYR A 114 -20.60 3.43 23.41
C TYR A 114 -19.83 3.41 24.72
N GLU A 115 -19.10 2.33 24.94
CA GLU A 115 -18.21 2.21 26.07
C GLU A 115 -16.77 2.16 25.55
N LEU A 116 -16.02 3.24 25.81
CA LEU A 116 -14.64 3.36 25.37
C LEU A 116 -13.81 2.17 25.86
N ILE A 117 -13.02 1.58 24.97
CA ILE A 117 -11.98 0.63 25.40
C ILE A 117 -10.79 1.38 25.99
N ASP A 118 -10.06 0.71 26.87
CA ASP A 118 -8.82 1.23 27.43
C ASP A 118 -7.64 1.06 26.44
N PHE A 119 -6.51 1.70 26.73
CA PHE A 119 -5.27 1.60 25.97
C PHE A 119 -4.04 1.76 26.88
N ASP A 120 -3.11 0.81 26.81
CA ASP A 120 -1.84 0.87 27.55
C ASP A 120 -0.68 1.23 26.61
N ALA A 121 -0.26 2.49 26.65
CA ALA A 121 0.86 3.00 25.87
C ALA A 121 2.18 2.29 26.20
N SER A 122 2.38 1.86 27.45
CA SER A 122 3.61 1.17 27.84
C SER A 122 3.66 -0.24 27.25
N GLN A 123 2.51 -0.91 27.20
CA GLN A 123 2.41 -2.23 26.58
C GLN A 123 2.56 -2.16 25.06
N ALA A 124 1.94 -1.17 24.40
CA ALA A 124 2.13 -0.93 22.96
C ALA A 124 3.61 -0.63 22.64
N GLN A 125 4.27 0.20 23.44
CA GLN A 125 5.70 0.46 23.30
C GLN A 125 6.54 -0.82 23.47
N ALA A 126 6.23 -1.65 24.48
CA ALA A 126 6.95 -2.91 24.69
C ALA A 126 6.79 -3.88 23.50
N TYR A 127 5.60 -3.93 22.90
CA TYR A 127 5.40 -4.67 21.66
C TYR A 127 6.27 -4.13 20.54
N ALA A 128 6.30 -2.80 20.36
CA ALA A 128 7.11 -2.17 19.34
C ALA A 128 8.61 -2.45 19.50
N GLU A 129 9.15 -2.29 20.72
CA GLU A 129 10.55 -2.56 21.04
C GLU A 129 10.93 -4.02 20.77
N ASN A 130 10.05 -4.97 21.12
CA ASN A 130 10.28 -6.38 20.85
C ASN A 130 10.25 -6.70 19.34
N LEU A 131 9.34 -6.11 18.58
CA LEU A 131 9.26 -6.28 17.13
C LEU A 131 10.51 -5.72 16.44
N VAL A 132 10.94 -4.51 16.83
CA VAL A 132 12.20 -3.92 16.34
C VAL A 132 13.40 -4.81 16.66
N ALA A 133 13.45 -5.40 17.85
CA ALA A 133 14.53 -6.29 18.25
C ALA A 133 14.61 -7.62 17.46
N LEU A 134 13.57 -7.98 16.68
CA LEU A 134 13.56 -9.15 15.78
C LEU A 134 14.17 -8.85 14.41
N GLY A 135 14.61 -7.61 14.17
CA GLY A 135 15.23 -7.21 12.92
C GLY A 135 16.60 -7.85 12.67
N HIS A 136 17.05 -7.79 11.42
CA HIS A 136 18.31 -8.38 10.99
C HIS A 136 19.51 -7.70 11.68
N PRO A 137 20.57 -8.44 12.08
CA PRO A 137 21.69 -7.88 12.83
C PRO A 137 22.46 -6.73 12.14
N ASP A 138 22.45 -6.68 10.81
CA ASP A 138 23.21 -5.69 10.03
C ASP A 138 22.37 -4.51 9.49
N TRP A 139 21.08 -4.73 9.23
CA TRP A 139 20.20 -3.74 8.58
C TRP A 139 18.86 -3.55 9.30
N GLU A 140 18.68 -4.24 10.43
CA GLU A 140 17.68 -4.00 11.48
C GLU A 140 16.19 -4.12 11.09
N GLY A 141 15.89 -4.37 9.82
CA GLY A 141 14.54 -4.59 9.34
C GLY A 141 14.08 -6.04 9.39
N ARG A 142 12.82 -6.24 9.00
CA ARG A 142 12.11 -7.52 8.93
C ARG A 142 11.44 -7.67 7.57
N MET A 143 12.23 -7.56 6.50
CA MET A 143 11.73 -7.66 5.14
C MET A 143 10.97 -8.96 4.89
N SER A 144 9.91 -8.89 4.10
CA SER A 144 9.08 -10.03 3.71
C SER A 144 9.88 -11.20 3.17
N GLY A 145 9.50 -12.42 3.58
CA GLY A 145 10.14 -13.67 3.12
C GLY A 145 11.50 -13.95 3.77
N THR A 146 11.95 -13.12 4.71
CA THR A 146 13.16 -13.36 5.50
C THR A 146 12.87 -14.20 6.75
N GLN A 147 13.93 -14.68 7.41
CA GLN A 147 13.79 -15.37 8.69
C GLN A 147 13.29 -14.40 9.78
N GLU A 148 13.63 -13.13 9.68
CA GLU A 148 13.23 -12.05 10.58
C GLU A 148 11.72 -11.80 10.52
N GLU A 149 11.12 -11.74 9.32
CA GLU A 149 9.66 -11.67 9.15
C GLU A 149 8.98 -12.94 9.70
N ALA A 150 9.51 -14.14 9.39
CA ALA A 150 8.97 -15.39 9.92
C ALA A 150 9.02 -15.44 11.46
N ASN A 151 10.12 -14.98 12.09
CA ASN A 151 10.25 -14.90 13.54
C ASN A 151 9.23 -13.92 14.14
N THR A 152 8.97 -12.83 13.43
CA THR A 152 7.99 -11.81 13.82
C THR A 152 6.58 -12.35 13.81
N ALA A 153 6.21 -13.08 12.76
CA ALA A 153 4.92 -13.76 12.70
C ALA A 153 4.74 -14.79 13.85
N GLN A 154 5.80 -15.53 14.20
CA GLN A 154 5.77 -16.45 15.34
C GLN A 154 5.61 -15.73 16.69
N TYR A 155 6.32 -14.61 16.87
CA TYR A 155 6.19 -13.78 18.07
C TYR A 155 4.75 -13.28 18.22
N ILE A 156 4.17 -12.71 17.17
CA ILE A 156 2.78 -12.21 17.16
C ILE A 156 1.78 -13.32 17.51
N ILE A 157 1.92 -14.52 16.92
CA ILE A 157 1.08 -15.68 17.29
C ILE A 157 1.23 -16.05 18.75
N SER A 158 2.45 -16.02 19.29
CA SER A 158 2.70 -16.37 20.69
C SER A 158 2.05 -15.38 21.65
N GLU A 159 2.05 -14.09 21.31
CA GLU A 159 1.38 -13.04 22.07
C GLU A 159 -0.15 -13.18 22.01
N PHE A 160 -0.73 -13.40 20.83
CA PHE A 160 -2.17 -13.69 20.72
C PHE A 160 -2.58 -14.93 21.51
N ALA A 161 -1.78 -16.00 21.47
CA ALA A 161 -2.04 -17.20 22.27
C ALA A 161 -1.95 -16.90 23.78
N ALA A 162 -0.99 -16.08 24.22
CA ALA A 162 -0.85 -15.67 25.61
C ALA A 162 -2.04 -14.82 26.10
N MET A 163 -2.66 -14.05 25.21
CA MET A 163 -3.91 -13.33 25.46
C MET A 163 -5.15 -14.25 25.50
N GLY A 164 -5.01 -15.54 25.21
CA GLY A 164 -6.08 -16.54 25.22
C GLY A 164 -6.90 -16.60 23.93
N LEU A 165 -6.44 -15.97 22.84
CA LEU A 165 -7.11 -16.00 21.54
C LEU A 165 -6.87 -17.35 20.85
N GLN A 166 -7.81 -17.74 19.99
CA GLN A 166 -7.53 -18.80 19.03
C GLN A 166 -6.57 -18.26 17.97
N THR A 167 -5.55 -19.03 17.61
CA THR A 167 -4.51 -18.56 16.69
C THR A 167 -4.50 -19.32 15.39
N GLN A 168 -4.26 -18.61 14.30
CA GLN A 168 -4.09 -19.16 12.96
C GLN A 168 -2.91 -18.47 12.30
N LEU A 169 -1.88 -19.25 11.95
CA LEU A 169 -0.76 -18.77 11.16
C LEU A 169 -0.99 -19.18 9.70
N ASN A 170 -1.43 -18.23 8.88
CA ASN A 170 -1.52 -18.43 7.44
C ASN A 170 -0.15 -18.19 6.81
N SER A 171 0.08 -18.81 5.66
CA SER A 171 1.28 -18.58 4.86
C SER A 171 0.93 -18.64 3.38
N PHE A 172 1.60 -17.81 2.58
CA PHE A 172 1.37 -17.72 1.14
C PHE A 172 2.71 -17.67 0.41
N GLU A 173 2.81 -18.40 -0.70
CA GLU A 173 3.94 -18.27 -1.63
C GLU A 173 3.66 -17.11 -2.56
N VAL A 174 4.56 -16.12 -2.60
CA VAL A 174 4.39 -14.90 -3.38
C VAL A 174 5.66 -14.55 -4.16
N PRO A 175 5.54 -13.94 -5.35
CA PRO A 175 6.71 -13.50 -6.12
C PRO A 175 7.49 -12.45 -5.33
N MET A 176 8.79 -12.70 -5.12
CA MET A 176 9.64 -11.82 -4.34
C MET A 176 10.96 -11.55 -5.02
N HIS A 177 11.47 -10.34 -4.80
CA HIS A 177 12.85 -10.02 -5.13
C HIS A 177 13.75 -10.48 -3.99
N LYS A 178 14.95 -10.95 -4.33
CA LYS A 178 15.95 -11.40 -3.37
C LYS A 178 17.27 -10.74 -3.65
N VAL A 179 17.80 -10.04 -2.65
CA VAL A 179 19.15 -9.48 -2.66
C VAL A 179 20.12 -10.62 -2.28
N ASN A 180 20.88 -11.12 -3.24
CA ASN A 180 21.77 -12.28 -3.04
C ASN A 180 23.12 -11.89 -2.45
N ALA A 181 23.56 -10.65 -2.69
CA ALA A 181 24.80 -10.09 -2.17
C ALA A 181 24.64 -8.59 -1.88
N GLU A 182 25.45 -8.07 -0.95
CA GLU A 182 25.50 -6.64 -0.67
C GLU A 182 25.92 -5.89 -1.95
N PRO A 183 25.13 -4.91 -2.42
CA PRO A 183 25.45 -4.17 -3.63
C PRO A 183 26.67 -3.27 -3.43
N SER A 184 27.33 -2.96 -4.55
CA SER A 184 28.44 -2.01 -4.59
C SER A 184 28.20 -0.95 -5.64
N LEU A 185 28.35 0.31 -5.24
CA LEU A 185 28.30 1.47 -6.13
C LEU A 185 29.52 2.33 -5.86
N ARG A 186 30.36 2.51 -6.88
CA ARG A 186 31.60 3.26 -6.77
C ARG A 186 31.78 4.16 -7.99
N ILE A 187 32.44 5.29 -7.80
CA ILE A 187 32.84 6.16 -8.90
C ILE A 187 34.34 6.43 -8.84
N CYS A 188 34.96 6.41 -10.01
CA CYS A 188 36.38 6.65 -10.15
C CYS A 188 36.62 7.87 -11.03
N VAL A 189 37.35 8.86 -10.51
CA VAL A 189 37.92 9.93 -11.33
C VAL A 189 39.37 9.55 -11.64
N GLN A 190 39.63 9.26 -12.91
CA GLN A 190 40.93 8.75 -13.34
C GLN A 190 42.04 9.81 -13.28
N GLY A 191 43.20 9.41 -12.76
CA GLY A 191 44.39 10.25 -12.69
C GLY A 191 45.00 10.57 -14.06
N LEU A 192 45.95 11.52 -14.07
CA LEU A 192 46.72 11.91 -15.25
C LEU A 192 45.88 12.28 -16.49
N GLY A 193 44.71 12.89 -16.27
CA GLY A 193 43.81 13.30 -17.37
C GLY A 193 43.15 12.12 -18.09
N GLY A 194 42.84 11.03 -17.36
CA GLY A 194 42.17 9.83 -17.90
C GLY A 194 43.11 8.72 -18.35
N ASN A 195 44.41 8.84 -18.08
CA ASN A 195 45.41 7.87 -18.53
C ASN A 195 45.79 6.83 -17.46
N SER A 196 45.41 7.07 -16.20
CA SER A 196 45.59 6.11 -15.12
C SER A 196 44.36 5.21 -14.98
N PRO A 197 44.52 3.89 -14.78
CA PRO A 197 43.39 3.04 -14.43
C PRO A 197 42.80 3.43 -13.07
N CYS A 198 41.58 2.99 -12.80
CA CYS A 198 40.92 3.20 -11.52
C CYS A 198 41.56 2.41 -10.38
N GLU A 199 41.98 1.17 -10.68
CA GLU A 199 42.54 0.26 -9.69
C GLU A 199 43.88 -0.34 -10.14
N GLY A 200 44.62 -0.90 -9.17
CA GLY A 200 45.90 -1.58 -9.38
C GLY A 200 47.14 -0.71 -9.14
N ILE A 201 48.31 -1.32 -9.31
CA ILE A 201 49.61 -0.72 -8.96
C ILE A 201 49.98 0.52 -9.80
N THR A 202 49.24 0.80 -10.87
CA THR A 202 49.45 1.94 -11.78
C THR A 202 48.36 3.01 -11.68
N ALA A 203 47.42 2.92 -10.73
CA ALA A 203 46.30 3.86 -10.53
C ALA A 203 46.73 5.23 -9.94
N PHE A 204 47.89 5.75 -10.37
CA PHE A 204 48.48 6.96 -9.82
C PHE A 204 47.57 8.17 -10.07
N GLY A 205 47.16 8.83 -8.98
CA GLY A 205 46.32 10.02 -9.01
C GLY A 205 44.84 9.77 -9.32
N SER A 206 44.42 8.50 -9.47
CA SER A 206 43.00 8.14 -9.54
C SER A 206 42.39 8.21 -8.14
N VAL A 207 41.16 8.70 -8.05
CA VAL A 207 40.40 8.79 -6.80
C VAL A 207 39.13 7.98 -6.94
N ILE A 208 38.91 7.05 -6.03
CA ILE A 208 37.68 6.26 -5.92
C ILE A 208 36.85 6.85 -4.78
N THR A 209 35.58 7.11 -5.06
CA THR A 209 34.56 7.38 -4.07
C THR A 209 33.62 6.18 -4.03
N GLU A 210 33.48 5.59 -2.85
CA GLU A 210 32.56 4.49 -2.59
C GLU A 210 31.33 5.05 -1.88
N PHE A 211 30.16 4.62 -2.33
CA PHE A 211 28.88 4.99 -1.72
C PHE A 211 28.43 3.87 -0.79
N GLN A 212 27.96 4.23 0.39
CA GLN A 212 27.44 3.30 1.38
C GLN A 212 25.99 2.93 1.04
N HIS A 213 25.74 1.64 0.84
CA HIS A 213 24.38 1.14 0.67
C HIS A 213 23.54 1.38 1.94
N ARG A 214 22.24 1.60 1.75
CA ARG A 214 21.22 2.01 2.73
C ARG A 214 21.31 3.46 3.20
N ILE A 215 22.48 4.12 3.05
CA ILE A 215 22.68 5.52 3.44
C ILE A 215 22.77 6.43 2.21
N ASP A 216 23.80 6.26 1.39
CA ASP A 216 24.02 7.07 0.19
C ASP A 216 23.11 6.62 -0.96
N TYR A 217 22.76 5.34 -0.98
CA TYR A 217 21.84 4.78 -1.96
C TYR A 217 21.17 3.50 -1.46
N VAL A 218 20.04 3.16 -2.05
CA VAL A 218 19.34 1.91 -1.79
C VAL A 218 18.74 1.32 -3.06
N ILE A 219 18.84 0.01 -3.19
CA ILE A 219 18.10 -0.77 -4.18
C ILE A 219 16.59 -0.51 -4.05
N GLN A 220 15.89 -0.44 -5.18
CA GLN A 220 14.44 -0.38 -5.22
C GLN A 220 13.84 -1.79 -5.38
N GLY A 221 12.62 -2.00 -4.89
CA GLY A 221 11.95 -3.29 -4.96
C GLY A 221 11.80 -3.78 -6.40
N PHE A 222 12.04 -5.07 -6.61
CA PHE A 222 12.09 -5.72 -7.92
C PHE A 222 13.16 -5.20 -8.89
N SER A 223 14.26 -4.63 -8.36
CA SER A 223 15.46 -4.33 -9.14
C SER A 223 16.00 -5.57 -9.86
N GLY A 224 16.71 -5.37 -10.98
CA GLY A 224 17.50 -6.40 -11.65
C GLY A 224 18.96 -6.44 -11.21
N GLN A 225 19.75 -7.27 -11.88
CA GLN A 225 21.18 -7.51 -11.68
C GLN A 225 22.05 -6.66 -12.59
N SER A 226 23.27 -6.37 -12.13
CA SER A 226 24.34 -5.80 -12.93
C SER A 226 25.72 -6.18 -12.39
N GLU A 227 26.70 -6.24 -13.28
CA GLU A 227 28.12 -6.43 -12.93
C GLU A 227 28.96 -5.44 -13.74
N TYR A 228 28.64 -4.15 -13.63
CA TYR A 228 29.31 -3.09 -14.37
C TYR A 228 30.58 -2.66 -13.65
N THR A 229 31.75 -3.13 -14.11
CA THR A 229 33.07 -2.75 -13.56
C THR A 229 33.60 -1.47 -14.19
N PHE A 230 34.58 -0.82 -13.55
CA PHE A 230 35.28 0.34 -14.13
C PHE A 230 35.86 0.10 -15.54
N GLN A 231 36.11 -1.16 -15.94
CA GLN A 231 36.66 -1.49 -17.27
C GLN A 231 35.60 -1.46 -18.38
N GLN A 232 34.32 -1.63 -18.02
CA GLN A 232 33.23 -1.65 -18.99
C GLN A 232 32.76 -0.24 -19.38
N ASP A 233 33.07 0.77 -18.55
CA ASP A 233 32.80 2.20 -18.82
C ASP A 233 31.37 2.44 -19.35
N VAL A 234 30.39 1.89 -18.62
CA VAL A 234 28.98 2.02 -18.98
C VAL A 234 28.58 3.49 -18.88
N GLN A 235 28.05 4.01 -19.97
CA GLN A 235 27.69 5.42 -20.07
C GLN A 235 26.43 5.72 -19.25
N LEU A 236 26.36 6.94 -18.70
CA LEU A 236 25.17 7.46 -18.04
C LEU A 236 24.50 8.52 -18.92
N THR A 237 23.18 8.45 -19.02
CA THR A 237 22.36 9.44 -19.74
C THR A 237 21.51 10.21 -18.74
N ASP A 238 21.59 11.54 -18.76
CA ASP A 238 20.73 12.41 -17.96
C ASP A 238 19.29 12.41 -18.51
N LEU A 239 18.35 11.93 -17.70
CA LEU A 239 16.93 11.84 -18.01
C LEU A 239 16.13 13.04 -17.47
N GLY A 240 16.83 14.04 -16.90
CA GLY A 240 16.20 15.18 -16.23
C GLY A 240 15.28 14.71 -15.10
N ASN A 241 14.05 15.23 -15.07
CA ASN A 241 13.03 14.85 -14.08
C ASN A 241 12.13 13.68 -14.55
N GLY A 242 12.49 12.98 -15.63
CA GLY A 242 11.75 11.83 -16.15
C GLY A 242 10.50 12.15 -16.97
N SER A 243 10.15 13.43 -17.14
CA SER A 243 8.94 13.83 -17.89
C SER A 243 9.12 13.91 -19.41
N ASP A 244 10.35 13.96 -19.92
CA ASP A 244 10.64 14.09 -21.35
C ASP A 244 10.93 12.73 -21.99
N ASP A 245 9.96 12.18 -22.72
CA ASP A 245 10.07 10.89 -23.42
C ASP A 245 11.18 10.86 -24.48
N ALA A 246 11.61 12.01 -25.00
CA ALA A 246 12.72 12.06 -25.95
C ALA A 246 14.03 11.62 -25.28
N LEU A 247 14.26 12.01 -24.02
CA LEU A 247 15.46 11.61 -23.26
C LEU A 247 15.49 10.10 -23.05
N TRP A 248 14.37 9.51 -22.64
CA TRP A 248 14.21 8.06 -22.46
C TRP A 248 14.52 7.29 -23.75
N SER A 249 13.97 7.73 -24.88
CA SER A 249 14.17 7.07 -26.18
C SER A 249 15.62 7.04 -26.67
N THR A 250 16.46 7.95 -26.16
CA THR A 250 17.89 8.03 -26.50
C THR A 250 18.82 7.33 -25.52
N ALA A 251 18.30 6.85 -24.38
CA ALA A 251 19.08 6.30 -23.28
C ALA A 251 19.28 4.76 -23.35
N GLY A 252 18.81 4.11 -24.42
CA GLY A 252 18.97 2.67 -24.58
C GLY A 252 20.43 2.21 -24.50
N GLY A 253 20.69 1.15 -23.74
CA GLY A 253 22.02 0.62 -23.46
C GLY A 253 22.86 1.45 -22.48
N THR A 254 22.32 2.53 -21.90
CA THR A 254 23.01 3.38 -20.90
C THR A 254 22.30 3.30 -19.55
N ILE A 255 23.00 3.69 -18.48
CA ILE A 255 22.37 3.87 -17.16
C ILE A 255 21.65 5.21 -17.16
N GLY A 256 20.32 5.20 -17.02
CA GLY A 256 19.52 6.40 -16.90
C GLY A 256 19.72 7.07 -15.54
N TYR A 257 20.04 8.35 -15.54
CA TYR A 257 20.20 9.16 -14.33
C TYR A 257 19.05 10.18 -14.23
N LEU A 258 18.19 10.00 -13.23
CA LEU A 258 17.05 10.86 -12.95
C LEU A 258 17.40 11.85 -11.84
N ARG A 259 17.46 13.12 -12.23
CA ARG A 259 17.50 14.28 -11.32
C ARG A 259 16.09 14.45 -10.77
N SER A 260 15.74 13.80 -9.66
CA SER A 260 14.36 13.79 -9.15
C SER A 260 13.87 15.15 -8.61
N GLY A 261 14.51 16.28 -8.93
CA GLY A 261 13.98 17.61 -8.63
C GLY A 261 12.69 17.89 -9.41
N GLY A 262 11.53 17.73 -8.79
CA GLY A 262 10.20 17.89 -9.38
C GLY A 262 9.77 16.75 -10.32
N SER A 263 10.20 15.50 -10.07
CA SER A 263 9.74 14.35 -10.85
C SER A 263 8.23 14.14 -10.67
N LYS A 264 7.50 14.00 -11.78
CA LYS A 264 6.04 13.83 -11.81
C LYS A 264 5.58 12.37 -11.93
N ILE A 265 6.53 11.44 -11.98
CA ILE A 265 6.25 10.02 -12.25
C ILE A 265 6.67 9.17 -11.05
N GLY A 266 5.87 8.14 -10.73
CA GLY A 266 6.14 7.22 -9.62
C GLY A 266 7.18 6.15 -9.95
N ASN A 267 7.60 5.40 -8.94
CA ASN A 267 8.67 4.38 -9.04
C ASN A 267 8.37 3.35 -10.14
N THR A 268 7.15 2.79 -10.14
CA THR A 268 6.65 1.86 -11.17
C THR A 268 6.80 2.45 -12.58
N GLN A 269 6.39 3.71 -12.78
CA GLN A 269 6.44 4.34 -14.09
C GLN A 269 7.89 4.62 -14.54
N MET A 270 8.78 5.03 -13.63
CA MET A 270 10.20 5.19 -13.95
C MET A 270 10.80 3.86 -14.41
N PHE A 271 10.50 2.78 -13.70
CA PHE A 271 11.04 1.46 -13.99
C PHE A 271 10.47 0.87 -15.28
N SER A 272 9.16 1.00 -15.51
CA SER A 272 8.51 0.63 -16.78
C SER A 272 9.14 1.37 -17.97
N LYS A 273 9.36 2.69 -17.87
CA LYS A 273 10.01 3.46 -18.94
C LYS A 273 11.45 3.02 -19.18
N ALA A 274 12.21 2.71 -18.13
CA ALA A 274 13.56 2.18 -18.28
C ALA A 274 13.57 0.84 -19.02
N ALA A 275 12.63 -0.05 -18.68
CA ALA A 275 12.47 -1.33 -19.35
C ALA A 275 12.02 -1.20 -20.82
N GLU A 276 11.03 -0.35 -21.11
CA GLU A 276 10.52 -0.09 -22.47
C GLU A 276 11.63 0.38 -23.43
N ASN A 277 12.57 1.17 -22.90
CA ASN A 277 13.66 1.80 -23.64
C ASN A 277 14.99 1.04 -23.56
N ASP A 278 15.02 -0.17 -22.99
CA ASP A 278 16.21 -1.03 -22.88
C ASP A 278 17.41 -0.32 -22.23
N LEU A 279 17.16 0.39 -21.13
CA LEU A 279 18.25 0.98 -20.34
C LEU A 279 19.13 -0.13 -19.74
N ALA A 280 20.40 0.19 -19.50
CA ALA A 280 21.34 -0.70 -18.83
C ALA A 280 21.19 -0.67 -17.29
N GLY A 281 20.52 0.36 -16.76
CA GLY A 281 20.28 0.56 -15.34
C GLY A 281 19.54 1.88 -15.11
N LEU A 282 19.04 2.08 -13.89
CA LEU A 282 18.32 3.29 -13.50
C LEU A 282 18.80 3.77 -12.13
N ILE A 283 19.18 5.05 -12.07
CA ILE A 283 19.53 5.76 -10.85
C ILE A 283 18.55 6.91 -10.68
N ARG A 284 17.79 6.91 -9.59
CA ARG A 284 16.95 8.03 -9.16
C ARG A 284 17.61 8.75 -8.00
N VAL A 285 17.72 10.07 -8.04
CA VAL A 285 18.29 10.82 -6.91
C VAL A 285 17.21 11.57 -6.16
N ASN A 286 16.98 11.28 -4.89
CA ASN A 286 16.02 12.02 -4.06
C ASN A 286 16.50 13.47 -3.90
N LYS A 287 15.73 14.45 -4.40
CA LYS A 287 16.01 15.89 -4.25
C LYS A 287 14.80 16.71 -3.78
N ASP A 288 13.70 16.03 -3.45
CA ASP A 288 12.41 16.67 -3.17
C ASP A 288 11.81 16.24 -1.83
N TYR A 289 12.12 15.04 -1.36
CA TYR A 289 11.53 14.46 -0.17
C TYR A 289 12.55 14.49 0.98
N ASN A 290 12.09 14.71 2.21
CA ASN A 290 12.87 14.72 3.47
C ASN A 290 14.11 15.65 3.55
N CYS A 291 14.37 16.44 2.49
CA CYS A 291 15.54 17.29 2.35
C CYS A 291 15.78 18.25 3.52
N GLY A 292 16.87 18.06 4.24
CA GLY A 292 17.28 18.85 5.40
C GLY A 292 16.31 18.77 6.59
N MET A 293 15.37 17.82 6.57
CA MET A 293 14.40 17.62 7.64
C MET A 293 14.80 16.51 8.61
N ILE A 294 15.60 15.55 8.12
CA ILE A 294 16.09 14.39 8.89
C ILE A 294 17.61 14.40 9.02
N GLU A 295 18.36 14.78 7.96
CA GLU A 295 19.82 14.80 7.98
C GLU A 295 20.40 16.04 7.29
N GLY A 296 20.97 16.95 8.09
CA GLY A 296 21.75 18.09 7.59
C GLY A 296 21.06 18.90 6.49
N ASN A 297 21.66 18.90 5.30
CA ASN A 297 21.10 19.50 4.07
C ASN A 297 20.82 18.42 3.00
N ASP A 298 20.90 17.15 3.36
CA ASP A 298 20.74 16.01 2.46
C ASP A 298 19.26 15.61 2.37
N CYS A 299 18.92 14.87 1.31
CA CYS A 299 17.65 14.18 1.14
C CYS A 299 17.97 12.68 1.15
N VAL A 300 17.62 11.98 2.22
CA VAL A 300 17.95 10.56 2.41
C VAL A 300 17.15 9.71 1.42
N PRO A 301 17.75 8.67 0.80
CA PRO A 301 17.04 7.81 -0.13
C PRO A 301 15.97 6.99 0.60
N ILE A 302 14.87 6.73 -0.11
CA ILE A 302 13.78 5.87 0.36
C ILE A 302 13.75 4.58 -0.44
N PHE A 303 13.44 3.47 0.21
CA PHE A 303 13.05 2.23 -0.49
C PHE A 303 11.65 2.41 -1.06
N LYS A 304 11.40 1.96 -2.28
CA LYS A 304 10.04 1.75 -2.77
C LYS A 304 9.96 0.51 -3.64
N GLY A 305 8.87 -0.23 -3.49
CA GLY A 305 8.46 -1.26 -4.43
C GLY A 305 8.10 -0.68 -5.80
N SER A 306 7.88 -1.58 -6.76
CA SER A 306 7.37 -1.26 -8.09
C SER A 306 6.21 -2.21 -8.41
N GLY A 307 5.17 -1.68 -9.05
CA GLY A 307 4.04 -2.49 -9.53
C GLY A 307 4.51 -3.50 -10.56
N ILE A 308 4.67 -4.75 -10.14
CA ILE A 308 5.38 -5.77 -10.91
C ILE A 308 4.66 -6.11 -12.22
N ASP A 309 3.33 -6.06 -12.22
CA ASP A 309 2.49 -6.34 -13.40
C ASP A 309 2.72 -5.29 -14.49
N ASP A 310 2.77 -4.01 -14.13
CA ASP A 310 3.01 -2.91 -15.06
C ASP A 310 4.43 -2.96 -15.64
N VAL A 311 5.42 -3.27 -14.80
CA VAL A 311 6.81 -3.42 -15.23
C VAL A 311 6.98 -4.64 -16.12
N THR A 312 6.30 -5.74 -15.80
CA THR A 312 6.28 -6.96 -16.60
C THR A 312 5.66 -6.70 -17.97
N ALA A 313 4.53 -5.99 -18.02
CA ALA A 313 3.89 -5.59 -19.28
C ALA A 313 4.80 -4.68 -20.11
N ALA A 314 5.43 -3.68 -19.49
CA ALA A 314 6.37 -2.76 -20.11
C ALA A 314 7.60 -3.48 -20.72
N ASN A 315 8.07 -4.54 -20.07
CA ASN A 315 9.16 -5.38 -20.56
C ASN A 315 8.69 -6.56 -21.45
N GLY A 316 7.44 -6.54 -21.93
CA GLY A 316 6.92 -7.54 -22.87
C GLY A 316 6.68 -8.93 -22.28
N GLY A 317 6.17 -8.99 -21.04
CA GLY A 317 5.64 -10.19 -20.39
C GLY A 317 6.59 -10.86 -19.39
N THR A 318 7.73 -10.25 -19.07
CA THR A 318 8.69 -10.77 -18.08
C THR A 318 9.22 -9.65 -17.21
N ILE A 319 9.51 -9.89 -15.94
CA ILE A 319 10.21 -8.90 -15.09
C ILE A 319 11.62 -8.68 -15.65
N PRO A 320 12.13 -7.44 -15.75
CA PRO A 320 13.48 -7.19 -16.24
C PRO A 320 14.53 -7.67 -15.22
N SER A 321 15.23 -8.77 -15.55
CA SER A 321 16.26 -9.37 -14.70
C SER A 321 17.59 -8.62 -14.72
N ASP A 322 17.88 -7.85 -15.77
CA ASP A 322 19.19 -7.25 -16.03
C ASP A 322 19.14 -5.70 -15.97
N LEU A 323 18.13 -5.16 -15.27
CA LEU A 323 17.89 -3.72 -15.14
C LEU A 323 18.00 -3.31 -13.65
N PRO A 324 19.19 -2.97 -13.15
CA PRO A 324 19.34 -2.49 -11.79
C PRO A 324 18.59 -1.18 -11.59
N PHE A 325 17.92 -1.03 -10.45
CA PHE A 325 17.23 0.21 -10.07
C PHE A 325 17.56 0.61 -8.63
N ILE A 326 18.16 1.79 -8.47
CA ILE A 326 18.51 2.36 -7.17
C ILE A 326 17.94 3.76 -6.98
N ALA A 327 17.68 4.12 -5.71
CA ALA A 327 17.50 5.50 -5.28
C ALA A 327 18.76 5.98 -4.53
N MET A 328 19.21 7.20 -4.78
CA MET A 328 20.37 7.82 -4.12
C MET A 328 19.97 9.02 -3.28
N SER A 329 20.75 9.32 -2.25
CA SER A 329 20.67 10.57 -1.51
C SER A 329 21.02 11.76 -2.41
N LYS A 330 20.58 12.97 -2.02
CA LYS A 330 20.90 14.18 -2.76
C LYS A 330 22.41 14.39 -2.81
N ASP A 331 23.09 14.31 -1.67
CA ASP A 331 24.52 14.56 -1.57
C ASP A 331 25.33 13.54 -2.40
N ALA A 332 24.98 12.25 -2.31
CA ALA A 332 25.61 11.21 -3.12
C ALA A 332 25.37 11.43 -4.63
N GLY A 333 24.16 11.83 -5.01
CA GLY A 333 23.82 12.17 -6.39
C GLY A 333 24.57 13.41 -6.90
N GLU A 334 24.78 14.44 -6.08
CA GLU A 334 25.55 15.64 -6.45
C GLU A 334 27.04 15.34 -6.64
N ILE A 335 27.61 14.42 -5.85
CA ILE A 335 28.96 13.91 -6.04
C ILE A 335 29.07 13.20 -7.40
N LEU A 336 28.13 12.30 -7.71
CA LEU A 336 28.07 11.59 -8.98
C LEU A 336 27.91 12.57 -10.16
N GLU A 337 27.00 13.54 -10.06
CA GLU A 337 26.79 14.56 -11.09
C GLU A 337 28.05 15.37 -11.37
N THR A 338 28.76 15.77 -10.32
CA THR A 338 30.00 16.54 -10.43
C THR A 338 31.08 15.76 -11.16
N ALA A 339 31.20 14.48 -10.86
CA ALA A 339 32.22 13.62 -11.44
C ALA A 339 31.90 13.16 -12.86
N ILE A 340 30.62 12.95 -13.23
CA ILE A 340 30.24 12.39 -14.53
C ILE A 340 29.78 13.46 -15.52
N PHE A 341 28.88 14.38 -15.10
CA PHE A 341 28.24 15.33 -16.02
C PHE A 341 28.92 16.70 -16.02
N ASN A 342 29.46 17.14 -14.88
CA ASN A 342 30.05 18.47 -14.72
C ASN A 342 31.59 18.44 -14.60
N ALA A 343 32.23 17.35 -15.03
CA ALA A 343 33.67 17.17 -14.92
C ALA A 343 34.43 18.28 -15.67
N THR A 344 35.38 18.93 -15.00
CA THR A 344 36.27 19.93 -15.60
C THR A 344 37.63 19.33 -16.03
N GLY A 345 37.83 18.04 -15.77
CA GLY A 345 39.04 17.26 -16.08
C GLY A 345 38.68 15.88 -16.65
N SER A 346 39.29 14.81 -16.14
CA SER A 346 38.90 13.44 -16.48
C SER A 346 37.44 13.21 -16.09
N GLN A 347 36.64 12.65 -16.99
CA GLN A 347 35.29 12.22 -16.67
C GLN A 347 35.33 11.02 -15.71
N GLY A 348 34.42 10.99 -14.75
CA GLY A 348 34.27 9.87 -13.82
C GLY A 348 33.71 8.63 -14.51
N VAL A 349 34.17 7.46 -14.08
CA VAL A 349 33.68 6.15 -14.54
C VAL A 349 32.96 5.47 -13.38
N LEU A 350 31.75 4.97 -13.63
CA LEU A 350 30.93 4.28 -12.63
C LEU A 350 31.25 2.79 -12.60
N GLU A 351 31.23 2.22 -11.39
CA GLU A 351 31.05 0.81 -11.15
C GLU A 351 29.72 0.59 -10.41
N MET A 352 28.92 -0.38 -10.87
CA MET A 352 27.64 -0.75 -10.30
C MET A 352 27.48 -2.29 -10.33
N ILE A 353 27.60 -2.89 -9.15
CA ILE A 353 27.44 -4.34 -8.94
C ILE A 353 26.20 -4.55 -8.08
N ILE A 354 25.16 -5.12 -8.68
CA ILE A 354 23.88 -5.40 -8.02
C ILE A 354 23.51 -6.85 -8.31
N ASP A 355 23.22 -7.62 -7.27
CA ASP A 355 22.79 -9.00 -7.40
C ASP A 355 21.42 -9.19 -6.77
N VAL A 356 20.38 -8.92 -7.56
CA VAL A 356 18.97 -9.08 -7.19
C VAL A 356 18.26 -9.98 -8.19
N THR A 357 17.63 -11.04 -7.71
CA THR A 357 16.82 -11.95 -8.52
C THR A 357 15.33 -11.77 -8.24
N ASN A 358 14.50 -11.88 -9.28
CA ASN A 358 13.03 -11.71 -9.23
C ASN A 358 12.26 -12.99 -9.63
N ASP A 359 12.94 -14.14 -9.68
CA ASP A 359 12.43 -15.41 -10.19
C ASP A 359 12.05 -16.40 -9.09
N GLN A 360 12.06 -15.95 -7.82
CA GLN A 360 11.79 -16.79 -6.66
C GLN A 360 10.43 -16.45 -6.05
N GLU A 361 9.69 -17.49 -5.69
CA GLU A 361 8.63 -17.35 -4.69
C GLU A 361 9.28 -17.40 -3.31
N GLN A 362 8.76 -16.59 -2.39
CA GLN A 362 9.07 -16.68 -0.97
C GLN A 362 7.77 -16.87 -0.20
N THR A 363 7.87 -17.60 0.91
CA THR A 363 6.78 -17.73 1.86
C THR A 363 6.70 -16.45 2.70
N ILE A 364 5.54 -15.78 2.67
CA ILE A 364 5.17 -14.74 3.64
C ILE A 364 4.15 -15.30 4.63
N TYR A 365 4.05 -14.67 5.81
CA TYR A 365 3.13 -15.12 6.85
C TYR A 365 2.05 -14.08 7.15
N VAL A 366 0.89 -14.58 7.57
CA VAL A 366 -0.24 -13.76 8.04
C VAL A 366 -0.73 -14.38 9.36
N PRO A 367 -0.14 -13.97 10.49
CA PRO A 367 -0.57 -14.42 11.81
C PRO A 367 -1.89 -13.75 12.20
N CYS A 368 -2.84 -14.53 12.70
CA CYS A 368 -4.13 -14.04 13.16
C CYS A 368 -4.49 -14.57 14.55
N GLY A 369 -4.99 -13.69 15.40
CA GLY A 369 -5.68 -14.00 16.66
C GLY A 369 -7.19 -13.81 16.50
N ILE A 370 -7.98 -14.74 17.01
CA ILE A 370 -9.43 -14.81 16.79
C ILE A 370 -10.15 -14.89 18.15
N ILE A 371 -11.14 -14.01 18.31
CA ILE A 371 -12.16 -14.06 19.35
C ILE A 371 -13.47 -14.48 18.69
N GLU A 372 -13.88 -15.72 18.89
CA GLU A 372 -15.08 -16.28 18.27
C GLU A 372 -16.36 -15.65 18.82
N GLY A 373 -17.22 -15.21 17.91
CA GLY A 373 -18.57 -14.74 18.20
C GLY A 373 -19.61 -15.85 18.04
N LYS A 374 -20.89 -15.48 18.17
CA LYS A 374 -22.03 -16.39 17.99
C LYS A 374 -22.45 -16.53 16.53
N SER A 375 -22.17 -15.51 15.71
CA SER A 375 -22.46 -15.46 14.28
C SER A 375 -21.20 -15.65 13.43
N THR A 376 -21.38 -15.86 12.13
CA THR A 376 -20.26 -15.94 11.18
C THR A 376 -19.77 -14.57 10.71
N GLU A 377 -20.50 -13.48 11.02
CA GLU A 377 -20.07 -12.13 10.66
C GLU A 377 -18.77 -11.78 11.39
N VAL A 378 -17.84 -11.14 10.67
CA VAL A 378 -16.50 -10.86 11.16
C VAL A 378 -16.14 -9.38 11.03
N VAL A 379 -15.48 -8.86 12.06
CA VAL A 379 -14.73 -7.61 12.00
C VAL A 379 -13.25 -7.95 12.06
N ILE A 380 -12.49 -7.50 11.07
CA ILE A 380 -11.06 -7.77 10.96
C ILE A 380 -10.31 -6.48 11.27
N VAL A 381 -9.30 -6.54 12.13
CA VAL A 381 -8.36 -5.46 12.43
C VAL A 381 -6.98 -5.90 11.97
N GLY A 382 -6.28 -5.04 11.24
CA GLY A 382 -4.92 -5.35 10.80
C GLY A 382 -4.04 -4.15 10.49
N GLY A 383 -2.78 -4.47 10.24
CA GLY A 383 -1.63 -3.60 9.94
C GLY A 383 -0.48 -4.52 9.53
N HIS A 384 0.51 -4.02 8.79
CA HIS A 384 1.57 -4.89 8.31
C HIS A 384 2.71 -4.98 9.32
N HIS A 385 3.46 -6.09 9.27
CA HIS A 385 4.54 -6.37 10.21
C HIS A 385 5.90 -6.54 9.54
N ASP A 386 5.91 -6.73 8.21
CA ASP A 386 7.11 -6.57 7.42
C ASP A 386 7.55 -5.11 7.40
N THR A 387 8.81 -4.90 7.04
CA THR A 387 9.40 -3.57 6.85
C THR A 387 10.11 -3.54 5.52
N VAL A 388 10.41 -2.34 5.03
CA VAL A 388 11.42 -2.19 3.98
C VAL A 388 12.74 -2.89 4.30
N TYR A 389 13.51 -3.18 3.24
CA TYR A 389 14.80 -3.89 3.27
C TYR A 389 15.89 -3.26 4.19
N HIS A 390 15.75 -2.03 4.66
CA HIS A 390 16.86 -1.30 5.29
C HIS A 390 16.54 -0.41 6.48
N GLY A 391 15.43 -0.64 7.19
CA GLY A 391 15.10 0.14 8.38
C GLY A 391 14.41 -0.71 9.42
N GLN A 392 14.49 -0.28 10.68
CA GLN A 392 13.78 -0.94 11.79
C GLN A 392 12.26 -0.98 11.59
N GLY A 393 11.73 -0.04 10.80
CA GLY A 393 10.31 0.11 10.52
C GLY A 393 9.54 0.43 11.80
N ALA A 394 10.10 1.30 12.65
CA ALA A 394 9.54 1.61 13.96
C ALA A 394 8.18 2.29 13.81
N VAL A 395 8.06 3.22 12.86
CA VAL A 395 6.76 3.78 12.51
C VAL A 395 6.06 2.93 11.46
N ASP A 396 6.78 2.51 10.42
CA ASP A 396 6.25 1.78 9.26
C ASP A 396 6.74 0.31 9.23
N ASP A 397 5.98 -0.66 9.73
CA ASP A 397 4.69 -0.49 10.45
C ASP A 397 4.64 -1.19 11.81
N THR A 398 5.73 -1.09 12.56
CA THR A 398 5.72 -1.54 13.97
C THR A 398 4.67 -0.79 14.78
N SER A 399 4.39 0.48 14.45
CA SER A 399 3.35 1.27 15.13
C SER A 399 1.94 0.70 14.91
N GLY A 400 1.59 0.33 13.68
CA GLY A 400 0.34 -0.32 13.35
C GLY A 400 0.24 -1.72 13.95
N THR A 401 1.26 -2.56 13.76
CA THR A 401 1.30 -3.91 14.33
C THR A 401 1.17 -3.90 15.86
N SER A 402 1.90 -3.04 16.57
CA SER A 402 1.78 -2.92 18.04
C SER A 402 0.39 -2.45 18.47
N SER A 403 -0.26 -1.60 17.67
CA SER A 403 -1.64 -1.15 17.89
C SER A 403 -2.66 -2.27 17.72
N VAL A 404 -2.49 -3.13 16.71
CA VAL A 404 -3.32 -4.34 16.52
C VAL A 404 -3.18 -5.28 17.71
N MET A 405 -1.95 -5.53 18.18
CA MET A 405 -1.68 -6.39 19.32
C MET A 405 -2.28 -5.84 20.63
N GLU A 406 -2.14 -4.54 20.88
CA GLU A 406 -2.72 -3.91 22.07
C GLU A 406 -4.26 -3.89 22.01
N MET A 407 -4.86 -3.63 20.84
CA MET A 407 -6.31 -3.72 20.67
C MET A 407 -6.82 -5.14 20.94
N ALA A 408 -6.11 -6.17 20.45
CA ALA A 408 -6.45 -7.56 20.71
C ALA A 408 -6.42 -7.89 22.21
N ARG A 409 -5.41 -7.40 22.92
CA ARG A 409 -5.27 -7.56 24.37
C ARG A 409 -6.44 -6.92 25.12
N GLN A 410 -6.77 -5.68 24.78
CA GLN A 410 -7.89 -4.95 25.38
C GLN A 410 -9.23 -5.62 25.10
N MET A 411 -9.46 -6.12 23.89
CA MET A 411 -10.67 -6.87 23.54
C MET A 411 -10.78 -8.19 24.28
N SER A 412 -9.67 -8.90 24.50
CA SER A 412 -9.66 -10.10 25.35
C SER A 412 -10.14 -9.78 26.78
N MET A 413 -9.69 -8.66 27.35
CA MET A 413 -10.15 -8.21 28.68
C MET A 413 -11.63 -7.88 28.68
N VAL A 414 -12.11 -7.13 27.69
CA VAL A 414 -13.56 -6.82 27.52
C VAL A 414 -14.39 -8.10 27.43
N VAL A 415 -13.97 -9.08 26.65
CA VAL A 415 -14.69 -10.37 26.48
C VAL A 415 -14.70 -11.18 27.77
N ASN A 416 -13.62 -11.14 28.55
CA ASN A 416 -13.59 -11.80 29.87
C ASN A 416 -14.61 -11.19 30.85
N GLU A 417 -14.93 -9.90 30.70
CA GLU A 417 -15.90 -9.20 31.55
C GLU A 417 -17.35 -9.31 31.03
N THR A 418 -17.53 -9.24 29.71
CA THR A 418 -18.85 -9.09 29.07
C THR A 418 -19.38 -10.39 28.43
N GLY A 419 -18.52 -11.40 28.29
CA GLY A 419 -18.85 -12.71 27.71
C GLY A 419 -18.69 -12.75 26.19
N THR A 420 -19.21 -13.81 25.57
CA THR A 420 -19.04 -14.06 24.13
C THR A 420 -19.73 -12.99 23.28
N PRO A 421 -19.03 -12.34 22.33
CA PRO A 421 -19.61 -11.36 21.42
C PRO A 421 -20.59 -12.00 20.42
N GLU A 422 -21.40 -11.18 19.76
CA GLU A 422 -22.28 -11.64 18.68
C GLU A 422 -21.51 -11.90 17.39
N ARG A 423 -20.56 -11.02 17.04
CA ARG A 423 -19.68 -11.17 15.85
C ARG A 423 -18.28 -11.62 16.24
N THR A 424 -17.64 -12.36 15.34
CA THR A 424 -16.23 -12.75 15.49
C THR A 424 -15.34 -11.52 15.28
N MET A 425 -14.34 -11.36 16.14
CA MET A 425 -13.28 -10.36 15.96
C MET A 425 -11.99 -11.08 15.60
N GLN A 426 -11.31 -10.61 14.56
CA GLN A 426 -10.06 -11.18 14.09
C GLN A 426 -9.00 -10.10 13.99
N PHE A 427 -7.84 -10.34 14.59
CA PHE A 427 -6.69 -9.46 14.59
C PHE A 427 -5.61 -10.13 13.76
N CYS A 428 -5.33 -9.62 12.57
CA CYS A 428 -4.33 -10.18 11.67
C CYS A 428 -3.27 -9.14 11.36
N THR A 429 -2.02 -9.58 11.22
CA THR A 429 -0.97 -8.73 10.66
C THR A 429 -0.48 -9.30 9.34
N TRP A 430 -0.02 -8.44 8.45
CA TRP A 430 0.26 -8.78 7.05
C TRP A 430 1.75 -8.77 6.80
N GLY A 431 2.28 -9.79 6.12
CA GLY A 431 3.62 -9.76 5.54
C GLY A 431 3.51 -9.46 4.04
N GLY A 432 4.56 -8.92 3.42
CA GLY A 432 4.56 -8.60 2.00
C GLY A 432 3.81 -7.33 1.62
N GLU A 433 3.49 -6.44 2.57
CA GLU A 433 2.85 -5.16 2.27
C GLU A 433 3.75 -4.31 1.38
N GLU A 434 5.01 -4.19 1.80
CA GLU A 434 6.02 -3.26 1.28
C GLU A 434 6.40 -3.55 -0.17
N GLU A 435 6.23 -4.81 -0.58
CA GLU A 435 6.47 -5.30 -1.93
C GLU A 435 5.22 -5.35 -2.82
N GLY A 436 4.04 -5.02 -2.29
CA GLY A 436 2.83 -4.89 -3.10
C GLY A 436 1.56 -5.50 -2.50
N LEU A 437 1.37 -5.39 -1.19
CA LEU A 437 0.18 -5.87 -0.45
C LEU A 437 -0.02 -7.39 -0.55
N TYR A 438 1.06 -8.16 -0.69
CA TYR A 438 0.98 -9.58 -1.01
C TYR A 438 0.22 -10.38 0.05
N GLY A 439 0.43 -10.12 1.34
CA GLY A 439 -0.25 -10.83 2.42
C GLY A 439 -1.76 -10.59 2.43
N SER A 440 -2.19 -9.34 2.42
CA SER A 440 -3.62 -9.00 2.40
C SER A 440 -4.29 -9.43 1.10
N ARG A 441 -3.65 -9.25 -0.06
CA ARG A 441 -4.16 -9.75 -1.36
C ARG A 441 -4.36 -11.26 -1.35
N ALA A 442 -3.34 -12.02 -0.93
CA ALA A 442 -3.41 -13.47 -0.89
C ALA A 442 -4.47 -13.96 0.11
N TYR A 443 -4.57 -13.31 1.28
CA TYR A 443 -5.59 -13.61 2.26
C TYR A 443 -7.00 -13.36 1.74
N VAL A 444 -7.24 -12.20 1.09
CA VAL A 444 -8.54 -11.88 0.49
C VAL A 444 -8.88 -12.86 -0.63
N ALA A 445 -7.94 -13.18 -1.51
CA ALA A 445 -8.11 -14.16 -2.58
C ALA A 445 -8.44 -15.57 -2.04
N ALA A 446 -7.78 -16.01 -0.98
CA ALA A 446 -8.02 -17.31 -0.36
C ALA A 446 -9.36 -17.41 0.38
N ASN A 447 -9.92 -16.27 0.80
CA ASN A 447 -11.13 -16.19 1.63
C ASN A 447 -12.30 -15.45 0.94
N GLN A 448 -12.29 -15.33 -0.39
CA GLN A 448 -13.26 -14.55 -1.17
C GLN A 448 -14.72 -14.78 -0.75
N ASP A 449 -15.19 -16.02 -0.81
CA ASP A 449 -16.59 -16.35 -0.49
C ASP A 449 -16.93 -16.04 0.97
N PHE A 450 -16.00 -16.28 1.89
CA PHE A 450 -16.22 -16.00 3.31
C PHE A 450 -16.31 -14.49 3.55
N LEU A 451 -15.33 -13.71 3.11
CA LEU A 451 -15.26 -12.26 3.33
C LEU A 451 -16.40 -11.55 2.63
N LYS A 452 -16.73 -11.91 1.39
CA LYS A 452 -17.85 -11.33 0.65
C LYS A 452 -19.17 -11.44 1.41
N ASN A 453 -19.41 -12.59 2.04
CA ASN A 453 -20.68 -12.86 2.73
C ASN A 453 -20.69 -12.42 4.20
N ASN A 454 -19.53 -12.38 4.86
CA ASN A 454 -19.45 -12.24 6.32
C ASN A 454 -18.63 -11.04 6.82
N LEU A 455 -17.80 -10.40 5.99
CA LEU A 455 -17.03 -9.24 6.42
C LEU A 455 -17.96 -8.05 6.67
N ARG A 456 -18.03 -7.62 7.94
CA ARG A 456 -18.77 -6.43 8.37
C ARG A 456 -17.93 -5.17 8.24
N LEU A 457 -16.65 -5.25 8.60
CA LEU A 457 -15.71 -4.13 8.56
C LEU A 457 -14.26 -4.64 8.58
N TYR A 458 -13.40 -3.99 7.79
CA TYR A 458 -11.95 -4.08 7.96
C TYR A 458 -11.39 -2.78 8.58
N VAL A 459 -10.57 -2.89 9.62
CA VAL A 459 -9.88 -1.77 10.28
C VAL A 459 -8.41 -1.85 9.93
N ASN A 460 -7.88 -0.81 9.31
CA ASN A 460 -6.47 -0.71 8.93
C ASN A 460 -5.73 0.27 9.83
N LEU A 461 -4.74 -0.21 10.55
CA LEU A 461 -3.82 0.54 11.38
C LEU A 461 -2.45 0.43 10.75
N ASP A 462 -2.16 1.36 9.84
CA ASP A 462 -0.88 1.48 9.15
C ASP A 462 -0.35 2.89 9.45
N MET A 463 0.88 2.99 9.94
CA MET A 463 1.53 4.24 10.32
C MET A 463 0.59 5.17 11.13
N ASN A 464 -0.15 4.62 12.10
CA ASN A 464 -1.10 5.39 12.93
C ASN A 464 -0.43 6.29 13.98
N HIS A 465 0.90 6.28 14.01
CA HIS A 465 1.78 7.07 14.86
C HIS A 465 1.85 8.55 14.48
N VAL A 466 1.85 9.42 15.49
CA VAL A 466 2.19 10.85 15.35
C VAL A 466 3.53 11.12 15.99
N ASP A 467 4.43 11.84 15.29
CA ASP A 467 5.78 12.15 15.76
C ASP A 467 5.78 12.75 17.18
N SER A 468 6.76 12.31 18.00
CA SER A 468 6.94 12.81 19.37
C SER A 468 7.26 14.31 19.44
N ASP A 469 7.74 14.92 18.36
CA ASP A 469 7.91 16.36 18.19
C ASP A 469 6.71 16.97 17.44
N ALA A 470 5.85 17.64 18.21
CA ALA A 470 4.67 18.33 17.68
C ALA A 470 4.97 19.36 16.58
N ASN A 471 6.22 19.83 16.42
CA ASN A 471 6.58 20.75 15.33
C ASN A 471 6.60 20.08 13.95
N ARG A 472 6.73 18.74 13.88
CA ARG A 472 6.69 17.98 12.62
C ARG A 472 5.29 17.59 12.20
N GLY A 473 4.36 17.56 13.14
CA GLY A 473 2.97 17.23 12.92
C GLY A 473 2.33 16.75 14.21
N ASN A 474 1.03 16.98 14.34
CA ASN A 474 0.26 16.55 15.51
C ASN A 474 -1.11 15.95 15.13
N SER A 475 -1.33 15.59 13.87
CA SER A 475 -2.64 15.16 13.39
C SER A 475 -2.75 13.65 13.26
N VAL A 476 -3.91 13.12 13.64
CA VAL A 476 -4.34 11.73 13.37
C VAL A 476 -5.50 11.80 12.38
N SER A 477 -5.34 11.19 11.21
CA SER A 477 -6.35 11.15 10.17
C SER A 477 -7.07 9.80 10.20
N LEU A 478 -8.37 9.83 10.47
CA LEU A 478 -9.25 8.68 10.50
C LEU A 478 -10.25 8.80 9.34
N PHE A 479 -10.34 7.81 8.49
CA PHE A 479 -11.25 7.88 7.34
C PHE A 479 -11.90 6.55 7.02
N THR A 480 -13.04 6.63 6.32
CA THR A 480 -13.84 5.47 5.93
C THR A 480 -14.46 5.68 4.56
N ASN A 481 -14.84 4.59 3.90
CA ASN A 481 -15.54 4.62 2.62
C ASN A 481 -17.06 4.47 2.75
N ASN A 482 -17.61 4.59 3.96
CA ASN A 482 -19.02 4.38 4.22
C ASN A 482 -19.60 5.42 5.20
N LYS A 483 -20.73 6.00 4.82
CA LYS A 483 -21.39 7.07 5.58
C LYS A 483 -21.88 6.65 6.97
N ASP A 484 -22.35 5.42 7.12
CA ASP A 484 -22.85 4.94 8.42
C ASP A 484 -21.67 4.72 9.38
N ASP A 485 -20.58 4.11 8.89
CA ASP A 485 -19.33 3.94 9.67
C ASP A 485 -18.79 5.32 10.10
N TYR A 486 -18.82 6.32 9.20
CA TYR A 486 -18.39 7.69 9.49
C TYR A 486 -19.19 8.32 10.65
N GLY A 487 -20.52 8.16 10.65
CA GLY A 487 -21.36 8.69 11.73
C GLY A 487 -21.05 8.05 13.09
N HIS A 488 -20.68 6.76 13.12
CA HIS A 488 -20.23 6.12 14.35
C HIS A 488 -18.86 6.65 14.79
N MET A 489 -17.91 6.78 13.86
CA MET A 489 -16.59 7.36 14.13
C MET A 489 -16.70 8.78 14.71
N GLU A 490 -17.58 9.62 14.18
CA GLU A 490 -17.81 10.98 14.68
C GLU A 490 -18.27 10.96 16.15
N ARG A 491 -19.34 10.21 16.46
CA ARG A 491 -19.86 10.08 17.83
C ARG A 491 -18.84 9.54 18.82
N ILE A 492 -18.06 8.51 18.42
CA ILE A 492 -17.03 7.92 19.28
C ILE A 492 -15.86 8.88 19.46
N THR A 493 -15.50 9.64 18.42
CA THR A 493 -14.44 10.64 18.51
C THR A 493 -14.81 11.76 19.48
N ASP A 494 -16.06 12.24 19.45
CA ASP A 494 -16.55 13.22 20.42
C ASP A 494 -16.50 12.67 21.86
N LEU A 495 -16.96 11.43 22.06
CA LEU A 495 -16.85 10.74 23.34
C LEU A 495 -15.39 10.60 23.81
N TYR A 496 -14.48 10.25 22.91
CA TYR A 496 -13.05 10.14 23.20
C TYR A 496 -12.47 11.48 23.65
N LYS A 497 -12.80 12.57 22.94
CA LYS A 497 -12.32 13.93 23.27
C LYS A 497 -12.83 14.41 24.62
N ASP A 498 -14.09 14.12 24.94
CA ASP A 498 -14.68 14.46 26.24
C ASP A 498 -14.03 13.67 27.39
N ALA A 499 -13.70 12.40 27.16
CA ALA A 499 -13.02 11.56 28.15
C ALA A 499 -11.51 11.88 28.28
N ASN A 500 -10.88 12.38 27.22
CA ASN A 500 -9.43 12.62 27.14
C ASN A 500 -9.11 14.06 26.68
N PRO A 501 -9.51 15.09 27.44
CA PRO A 501 -9.35 16.49 27.02
C PRO A 501 -7.89 16.87 26.76
N ASP A 502 -6.94 16.33 27.54
CA ASP A 502 -5.50 16.57 27.35
C ASP A 502 -4.99 16.00 26.02
N MET A 503 -5.51 14.84 25.58
CA MET A 503 -5.17 14.27 24.27
C MET A 503 -5.80 15.10 23.14
N ALA A 504 -7.05 15.50 23.30
CA ALA A 504 -7.78 16.32 22.32
C ALA A 504 -7.18 17.71 22.12
N GLU A 505 -6.50 18.26 23.13
CA GLU A 505 -5.77 19.54 23.00
C GLU A 505 -4.45 19.36 22.25
N ARG A 506 -3.75 18.24 22.45
CA ARG A 506 -2.42 17.98 21.85
C ARG A 506 -2.51 17.52 20.39
N TYR A 507 -3.53 16.71 20.06
CA TYR A 507 -3.64 16.04 18.78
C TYR A 507 -4.84 16.54 17.96
N ASP A 508 -4.58 16.85 16.69
CA ASP A 508 -5.61 17.24 15.73
C ASP A 508 -6.24 15.98 15.09
N ILE A 509 -7.35 15.52 15.66
CA ILE A 509 -8.08 14.33 15.18
C ILE A 509 -9.00 14.73 14.02
N ARG A 510 -8.67 14.27 12.82
CA ARG A 510 -9.36 14.58 11.56
C ARG A 510 -10.17 13.39 11.08
N LEU A 511 -11.44 13.62 10.75
CA LEU A 511 -12.31 12.60 10.15
C LEU A 511 -12.52 12.89 8.67
N SER A 512 -12.60 11.86 7.83
CA SER A 512 -12.94 12.01 6.41
C SER A 512 -13.77 10.84 5.87
N LEU A 513 -14.62 11.15 4.90
CA LEU A 513 -15.47 10.18 4.20
C LEU A 513 -15.05 10.10 2.73
N LEU A 514 -14.67 8.91 2.28
CA LEU A 514 -14.15 8.61 0.94
C LEU A 514 -15.05 7.60 0.20
N GLU A 515 -16.24 8.04 -0.19
CA GLU A 515 -17.26 7.22 -0.87
C GLU A 515 -17.00 6.99 -2.36
N GLY A 516 -16.11 7.77 -2.98
CA GLY A 516 -15.83 7.73 -4.42
C GLY A 516 -15.30 6.39 -4.92
N ALA A 517 -15.33 6.15 -6.22
CA ALA A 517 -14.74 4.95 -6.81
C ALA A 517 -13.20 4.93 -6.70
N GLN A 518 -12.56 3.78 -6.89
CA GLN A 518 -11.10 3.69 -6.87
C GLN A 518 -10.48 4.64 -7.90
N GLY A 519 -9.52 5.47 -7.47
CA GLY A 519 -8.84 6.45 -8.31
C GLY A 519 -9.53 7.81 -8.42
N GLU A 520 -10.76 7.96 -7.92
CA GLU A 520 -11.42 9.27 -7.82
C GLU A 520 -10.87 10.09 -6.64
N PRO A 521 -10.98 11.44 -6.65
CA PRO A 521 -10.44 12.30 -5.60
C PRO A 521 -11.01 12.03 -4.19
N ASP A 522 -12.24 11.54 -4.12
CA ASP A 522 -12.94 11.12 -2.91
C ASP A 522 -13.01 9.59 -2.78
N GLY A 523 -12.22 8.86 -3.55
CA GLY A 523 -12.07 7.41 -3.45
C GLY A 523 -11.05 7.02 -2.40
N MET A 524 -11.31 5.91 -1.69
CA MET A 524 -10.32 5.34 -0.78
C MET A 524 -9.09 4.89 -1.57
N PRO A 525 -7.85 5.25 -1.15
CA PRO A 525 -6.65 4.88 -1.87
C PRO A 525 -6.46 3.35 -1.91
N TYR A 526 -5.68 2.86 -2.86
CA TYR A 526 -5.23 1.47 -2.89
C TYR A 526 -3.72 1.50 -2.63
N ASN A 527 -3.34 1.72 -1.37
CA ASN A 527 -1.96 2.00 -0.99
C ASN A 527 -1.50 1.30 0.29
N SER A 528 -2.37 0.47 0.90
CA SER A 528 -2.16 -0.26 2.14
C SER A 528 -3.17 -1.41 2.20
N ASP A 529 -3.09 -2.27 3.20
CA ASP A 529 -3.80 -3.57 3.26
C ASP A 529 -5.33 -3.47 3.17
N HIS A 530 -5.92 -2.30 3.40
CA HIS A 530 -7.36 -2.08 3.19
C HIS A 530 -7.79 -2.16 1.72
N GLY A 531 -6.89 -1.90 0.77
CA GLY A 531 -7.17 -1.92 -0.67
C GLY A 531 -7.85 -3.22 -1.11
N PRO A 532 -7.23 -4.39 -0.88
CA PRO A 532 -7.83 -5.69 -1.18
C PRO A 532 -9.20 -5.92 -0.52
N PHE A 533 -9.38 -5.56 0.75
CA PHE A 533 -10.66 -5.73 1.44
C PHE A 533 -11.77 -4.85 0.88
N VAL A 534 -11.43 -3.71 0.27
CA VAL A 534 -12.41 -2.76 -0.30
C VAL A 534 -12.73 -3.06 -1.75
N TYR A 535 -11.71 -3.33 -2.57
CA TYR A 535 -11.81 -3.34 -4.02
C TYR A 535 -11.73 -4.73 -4.66
N ASP A 536 -11.14 -5.71 -3.99
CA ASP A 536 -10.83 -7.02 -4.59
C ASP A 536 -11.83 -8.11 -4.18
N LEU A 537 -12.93 -7.74 -3.52
CA LEU A 537 -14.04 -8.66 -3.20
C LEU A 537 -14.99 -8.79 -4.39
N ASP A 538 -15.16 -10.01 -4.89
CA ASP A 538 -15.92 -10.27 -6.11
C ASP A 538 -17.36 -9.72 -6.07
N GLY A 539 -17.63 -8.68 -6.85
CA GLY A 539 -18.96 -8.09 -7.01
C GLY A 539 -19.52 -7.42 -5.76
N LYS A 540 -18.68 -7.08 -4.76
CA LYS A 540 -19.07 -6.33 -3.57
C LYS A 540 -17.94 -5.39 -3.17
N ARG A 541 -18.24 -4.11 -2.98
CA ARG A 541 -17.30 -3.19 -2.35
C ARG A 541 -17.28 -3.42 -0.84
N GLY A 542 -16.11 -3.74 -0.28
CA GLY A 542 -15.97 -3.91 1.17
C GLY A 542 -16.00 -2.58 1.91
N ARG A 543 -16.24 -2.64 3.23
CA ARG A 543 -16.24 -1.49 4.13
C ARG A 543 -14.95 -1.47 4.92
N ALA A 544 -14.30 -0.32 4.99
CA ALA A 544 -13.09 -0.17 5.77
C ALA A 544 -13.05 1.16 6.53
N VAL A 545 -12.34 1.15 7.65
CA VAL A 545 -11.86 2.34 8.34
C VAL A 545 -10.33 2.28 8.40
N VAL A 546 -9.65 3.41 8.24
CA VAL A 546 -8.19 3.48 8.10
C VAL A 546 -7.67 4.65 8.93
N CYS A 547 -6.48 4.50 9.52
CA CYS A 547 -5.80 5.55 10.26
C CYS A 547 -4.43 5.84 9.66
N TYR A 548 -4.03 7.11 9.59
CA TYR A 548 -2.63 7.54 9.43
C TYR A 548 -2.32 8.69 10.39
N GLY A 549 -1.15 8.65 11.02
CA GLY A 549 -0.62 9.77 11.78
C GLY A 549 0.34 10.64 10.95
N SER A 550 0.74 11.78 11.51
CA SER A 550 1.60 12.75 10.84
C SER A 550 2.99 12.86 11.46
N GLY A 551 3.95 13.34 10.68
CA GLY A 551 5.27 13.72 11.17
C GLY A 551 6.38 12.70 10.94
N SER A 552 6.05 11.55 10.34
CA SER A 552 7.00 10.49 9.96
C SER A 552 7.83 10.89 8.73
N LEU A 553 8.89 11.67 8.94
CA LEU A 553 9.76 12.17 7.85
C LEU A 553 10.80 11.12 7.43
N GLU A 554 11.06 10.15 8.30
CA GLU A 554 11.99 9.04 8.15
C GLU A 554 11.40 7.84 7.38
N TYR A 555 10.16 7.97 6.89
CA TYR A 555 9.44 6.97 6.10
C TYR A 555 10.30 6.25 5.05
N HIS A 556 10.34 4.91 5.10
CA HIS A 556 11.12 4.05 4.20
C HIS A 556 12.64 4.37 4.16
N THR A 557 13.18 4.99 5.20
CA THR A 557 14.63 5.24 5.36
C THR A 557 15.20 4.37 6.48
N TYR A 558 16.54 4.27 6.54
CA TYR A 558 17.23 3.60 7.65
C TYR A 558 17.10 4.35 8.99
N LEU A 559 16.56 5.57 8.97
CA LEU A 559 16.33 6.40 10.15
C LEU A 559 14.94 6.19 10.76
N ASP A 560 14.09 5.31 10.20
CA ASP A 560 12.81 4.94 10.83
C ASP A 560 13.05 4.03 12.05
N THR A 561 13.52 4.64 13.13
CA THR A 561 13.91 4.00 14.40
C THR A 561 12.99 4.40 15.55
N MET A 562 13.15 3.73 16.68
CA MET A 562 12.39 4.02 17.90
C MET A 562 12.67 5.42 18.51
N ASP A 563 13.66 6.17 18.04
CA ASP A 563 14.08 7.45 18.65
C ASP A 563 12.97 8.50 18.69
N ARG A 564 12.03 8.44 17.74
CA ARG A 564 10.91 9.37 17.64
C ARG A 564 9.54 8.73 17.90
N PHE A 565 9.55 7.43 18.24
CA PHE A 565 8.33 6.66 18.44
C PHE A 565 7.52 7.18 19.62
N ASN A 566 6.23 7.38 19.40
CA ASN A 566 5.31 8.02 20.31
C ASN A 566 4.09 7.12 20.57
N ALA A 567 4.23 6.23 21.55
CA ALA A 567 3.21 5.24 21.87
C ALA A 567 1.89 5.85 22.36
N GLU A 568 1.89 7.03 23.00
CA GLU A 568 0.64 7.65 23.47
C GLU A 568 -0.28 8.05 22.30
N SER A 569 0.28 8.41 21.14
CA SER A 569 -0.50 8.82 19.96
C SER A 569 -1.33 7.66 19.39
N LEU A 570 -0.83 6.43 19.48
CA LEU A 570 -1.49 5.22 18.99
C LEU A 570 -2.84 5.02 19.67
N GLY A 571 -2.93 5.39 20.95
CA GLY A 571 -4.13 5.28 21.78
C GLY A 571 -5.34 6.02 21.22
N ILE A 572 -5.14 7.07 20.41
CA ILE A 572 -6.26 7.78 19.76
C ILE A 572 -7.00 6.83 18.82
N SER A 573 -6.27 6.24 17.87
CA SER A 573 -6.84 5.35 16.88
C SER A 573 -7.28 4.01 17.48
N VAL A 574 -6.50 3.47 18.42
CA VAL A 574 -6.83 2.20 19.10
C VAL A 574 -8.11 2.36 19.92
N THR A 575 -8.25 3.43 20.71
CA THR A 575 -9.46 3.64 21.49
C THR A 575 -10.67 3.92 20.58
N ILE A 576 -10.55 4.79 19.57
CA ILE A 576 -11.68 5.14 18.70
C ILE A 576 -12.14 3.92 17.88
N TYR A 577 -11.23 3.29 17.13
CA TYR A 577 -11.58 2.14 16.30
C TYR A 577 -11.85 0.89 17.13
N GLY A 578 -11.14 0.68 18.23
CA GLY A 578 -11.44 -0.41 19.14
C GLY A 578 -12.84 -0.27 19.75
N THR A 579 -13.24 0.93 20.21
CA THR A 579 -14.61 1.17 20.67
C THR A 579 -15.63 0.86 19.57
N TYR A 580 -15.31 1.22 18.33
CA TYR A 580 -16.17 0.92 17.20
C TYR A 580 -16.28 -0.59 16.92
N VAL A 581 -15.16 -1.30 16.93
CA VAL A 581 -15.08 -2.77 16.83
C VAL A 581 -15.88 -3.43 17.95
N ARG A 582 -15.72 -2.99 19.20
CA ARG A 582 -16.50 -3.46 20.36
C ARG A 582 -17.99 -3.27 20.12
N MET A 583 -18.42 -2.08 19.70
CA MET A 583 -19.83 -1.79 19.44
C MET A 583 -20.39 -2.73 18.36
N LEU A 584 -19.67 -2.92 17.25
CA LEU A 584 -20.07 -3.85 16.19
C LEU A 584 -20.08 -5.32 16.67
N ALA A 585 -19.15 -5.71 17.54
CA ALA A 585 -19.03 -7.06 18.04
C ALA A 585 -20.24 -7.47 18.92
N TYR A 586 -20.80 -6.53 19.70
CA TYR A 586 -21.90 -6.81 20.64
C TYR A 586 -23.29 -6.37 20.15
N ASN A 587 -23.41 -5.57 19.07
CA ASN A 587 -24.69 -5.09 18.55
C ASN A 587 -25.03 -5.70 17.18
N PRO A 588 -25.85 -6.76 17.12
CA PRO A 588 -26.17 -7.46 15.87
C PRO A 588 -27.10 -6.67 14.93
N GLY A 589 -27.68 -5.56 15.40
CA GLY A 589 -28.60 -4.71 14.64
C GLY A 589 -27.93 -3.62 13.80
N VAL A 590 -26.58 -3.54 13.80
CA VAL A 590 -25.77 -2.46 13.21
C VAL A 590 -24.80 -2.99 12.16
#